data_AF-A0A0J6S8V1-F1
#
_entry.id   AF-A0A0J6S8V1-F1
#
_cell.length_a   1.000
_cell.length_b   1.000
_cell.length_c   1.000
_cell.angle_alpha   90.00
_cell.angle_beta   90.00
_cell.angle_gamma   90.00
#
_symmetry.space_group_name_H-M   'P 1'
#
loop_
_entity.id
_entity.type
_entity.pdbx_description
1 polymer ?
#
loop_
_entity_poly.entity_id
_entity_poly.type
_entity_poly.pdbx_seq_one_letter_code
_entity_poly.pdbx_strand_id
1 'polypeptide(L)'
;MSFATVPASADPARLALGKRVFTELSEPRCGICHTLADAGTTGEIGPALDTLKPDAGRVATAVTNGIGVMPAFEDLTPEQVAAVADYVATVTGAAK
;
A
#
# COMPACT_ATOMS: atom_id res chain seq x y z
N MET A 1 -17.30 -20.36 20.60
CA MET A 1 -16.44 -20.66 19.45
C MET A 1 -15.12 -19.92 19.64
N SER A 2 -14.00 -20.61 19.78
CA SER A 2 -12.67 -19.97 19.75
C SER A 2 -12.27 -19.78 18.30
N PHE A 3 -12.11 -18.53 17.87
CA PHE A 3 -11.39 -18.24 16.64
C PHE A 3 -9.90 -18.25 16.97
N ALA A 4 -9.17 -19.14 16.31
CA ALA A 4 -7.71 -19.17 16.39
C ALA A 4 -7.17 -17.90 15.73
N THR A 5 -6.40 -17.12 16.49
CA THR A 5 -5.58 -16.02 15.98
C THR A 5 -4.51 -16.60 15.07
N VAL A 6 -4.73 -16.54 13.76
CA VAL A 6 -3.69 -16.83 12.76
C VAL A 6 -2.69 -15.68 12.79
N PRO A 7 -1.37 -15.94 12.82
CA PRO A 7 -0.37 -14.88 12.86
C PRO A 7 -0.41 -14.06 11.57
N ALA A 8 0.03 -12.80 11.70
CA ALA A 8 0.10 -11.78 10.66
C ALA A 8 1.16 -12.07 9.57
N SER A 9 1.19 -13.29 9.01
CA SER A 9 1.72 -13.51 7.68
C SER A 9 0.71 -12.95 6.69
N ALA A 10 1.14 -12.04 5.82
CA ALA A 10 0.28 -11.32 4.89
C ALA A 10 -0.77 -12.23 4.24
N ASP A 11 -2.03 -12.07 4.65
CA ASP A 11 -3.16 -12.81 4.10
C ASP A 11 -3.21 -12.56 2.59
N PRO A 12 -3.20 -13.61 1.73
CA PRO A 12 -3.31 -13.45 0.29
C PRO A 12 -4.49 -12.57 -0.14
N ALA A 13 -5.62 -12.64 0.57
CA ALA A 13 -6.77 -11.78 0.30
C ALA A 13 -6.47 -10.31 0.60
N ARG A 14 -5.72 -10.01 1.66
CA ARG A 14 -5.29 -8.66 2.00
C ARG A 14 -4.28 -8.12 0.99
N LEU A 15 -3.33 -8.92 0.54
CA LEU A 15 -2.38 -8.52 -0.50
C LEU A 15 -3.09 -8.23 -1.82
N ALA A 16 -4.08 -9.05 -2.19
CA ALA A 16 -4.92 -8.81 -3.35
C ALA A 16 -5.72 -7.51 -3.22
N LEU A 17 -6.32 -7.25 -2.05
CA LEU A 17 -7.00 -5.99 -1.78
C LEU A 17 -6.03 -4.80 -1.88
N GLY A 18 -4.84 -4.89 -1.28
CA GLY A 18 -3.84 -3.84 -1.30
C GLY A 18 -3.38 -3.50 -2.72
N LYS A 19 -3.17 -4.51 -3.56
CA LYS A 19 -2.89 -4.33 -4.99
C LYS A 19 -4.02 -3.61 -5.72
N ARG A 20 -5.28 -3.97 -5.44
CA ARG A 20 -6.45 -3.28 -6.01
C ARG A 20 -6.56 -1.85 -5.52
N VAL A 21 -6.29 -1.57 -4.24
CA VAL A 21 -6.22 -0.18 -3.75
C VAL A 21 -5.15 0.60 -4.51
N PHE A 22 -3.97 0.00 -4.72
CA PHE A 22 -2.87 0.62 -5.44
C PHE A 22 -3.18 0.93 -6.91
N THR A 23 -3.92 0.03 -7.59
CA THR A 23 -4.10 0.04 -9.05
C THR A 23 -5.51 0.40 -9.53
N GLU A 24 -6.50 0.46 -8.65
CA GLU A 24 -7.92 0.59 -9.04
C GLU A 24 -8.74 1.46 -8.08
N LEU A 25 -8.68 1.21 -6.77
CA LEU A 25 -9.67 1.75 -5.81
C LEU A 25 -9.30 3.09 -5.20
N SER A 26 -8.03 3.51 -5.27
CA SER A 26 -7.61 4.84 -4.82
C SER A 26 -7.79 5.88 -5.91
N GLU A 27 -8.14 7.10 -5.52
CA GLU A 27 -8.22 8.26 -6.40
C GLU A 27 -7.41 9.43 -5.79
N PRO A 28 -6.36 9.91 -6.45
CA PRO A 28 -5.75 9.35 -7.66
C PRO A 28 -5.10 7.99 -7.40
N ARG A 29 -5.12 7.10 -8.41
CA ARG A 29 -4.47 5.79 -8.30
C ARG A 29 -2.99 5.94 -7.95
N CYS A 30 -2.51 5.17 -6.97
CA CYS A 30 -1.11 5.23 -6.52
C CYS A 30 -0.10 5.08 -7.66
N GLY A 31 -0.39 4.17 -8.61
CA GLY A 31 0.42 3.89 -9.78
C GLY A 31 0.63 5.04 -10.76
N ILE A 32 -0.22 6.07 -10.73
CA ILE A 32 -0.05 7.28 -11.55
C ILE A 32 1.21 8.03 -11.12
N CYS A 33 1.48 8.05 -9.82
CA CYS A 33 2.58 8.81 -9.23
C CYS A 33 3.81 7.95 -8.93
N HIS A 34 3.61 6.66 -8.61
CA HIS A 34 4.68 5.81 -8.09
C HIS A 34 5.03 4.64 -9.01
N THR A 35 6.33 4.39 -9.15
CA THR A 35 6.86 3.16 -9.72
C THR A 35 6.77 2.05 -8.68
N LEU A 36 6.19 0.92 -9.09
CA LEU A 36 6.12 -0.32 -8.31
C LEU A 36 6.03 -1.52 -9.28
N ALA A 37 7.11 -2.29 -9.37
CA ALA A 37 7.25 -3.36 -10.36
C ALA A 37 6.17 -4.45 -10.23
N ASP A 38 5.81 -4.86 -9.01
CA ASP A 38 4.76 -5.86 -8.79
C ASP A 38 3.39 -5.40 -9.33
N ALA A 39 3.09 -4.11 -9.19
CA ALA A 39 1.86 -3.50 -9.69
C ALA A 39 1.92 -3.16 -11.19
N GLY A 40 3.08 -3.29 -11.83
CA GLY A 40 3.29 -2.93 -13.23
C GLY A 40 3.22 -1.42 -13.48
N THR A 41 3.52 -0.59 -12.48
CA THR A 41 3.40 0.88 -12.58
C THR A 41 4.77 1.53 -12.68
N THR A 42 4.83 2.65 -13.41
CA THR A 42 6.07 3.38 -13.72
C THR A 42 5.93 4.89 -13.45
N GLY A 43 5.11 5.28 -12.47
CA GLY A 43 4.95 6.69 -12.12
C GLY A 43 6.23 7.30 -11.55
N GLU A 44 6.52 8.55 -11.89
CA GLU A 44 7.76 9.25 -11.52
C GLU A 44 7.52 10.58 -10.78
N ILE A 45 6.27 10.88 -10.43
CA ILE A 45 5.93 12.08 -9.63
C ILE A 45 6.36 11.88 -8.18
N GLY A 46 6.07 10.71 -7.63
CA GLY A 46 6.52 10.27 -6.33
C GLY A 46 7.78 9.39 -6.42
N PRO A 47 8.44 9.09 -5.30
CA PRO A 47 9.57 8.18 -5.28
C PRO A 47 9.20 6.79 -5.79
N ALA A 48 10.15 6.13 -6.46
CA ALA A 48 10.04 4.71 -6.81
C ALA A 48 10.02 3.85 -5.54
N LEU A 49 8.95 3.09 -5.36
CA LEU A 49 8.70 2.32 -4.14
C LEU A 49 9.61 1.09 -4.05
N ASP A 50 9.99 0.50 -5.19
CA ASP A 50 10.95 -0.61 -5.26
C ASP A 50 12.33 -0.25 -4.67
N THR A 51 12.72 1.03 -4.81
CA THR A 51 13.97 1.58 -4.25
C THR A 51 13.76 2.07 -2.82
N LEU A 52 12.65 2.76 -2.56
CA LEU A 52 12.37 3.37 -1.27
C LEU A 52 12.13 2.33 -0.17
N LYS A 53 11.52 1.20 -0.51
CA LYS A 53 11.18 0.08 0.38
C LYS A 53 10.59 0.53 1.73
N PRO A 54 9.50 1.31 1.73
CA PRO A 54 8.89 1.76 2.96
C PRO A 54 8.24 0.59 3.72
N ASP A 55 8.35 0.59 5.04
CA ASP A 55 7.54 -0.30 5.88
C ASP A 55 6.04 0.09 5.84
N ALA A 56 5.19 -0.82 6.30
CA ALA A 56 3.74 -0.62 6.27
C ALA A 56 3.28 0.59 7.10
N GLY A 57 3.93 0.86 8.24
CA GLY A 57 3.59 2.00 9.08
C GLY A 57 3.83 3.33 8.37
N ARG A 58 4.95 3.44 7.66
CA ARG A 58 5.28 4.61 6.84
C ARG A 58 4.29 4.78 5.69
N VAL A 59 3.92 3.70 5.01
CA VAL A 59 2.92 3.76 3.93
C VAL A 59 1.56 4.20 4.47
N ALA A 60 1.07 3.58 5.54
CA ALA A 60 -0.22 3.93 6.15
C ALA A 60 -0.25 5.40 6.60
N THR A 61 0.84 5.90 7.20
CA THR A 61 0.95 7.30 7.63
C THR A 61 0.89 8.26 6.45
N ALA A 62 1.60 7.97 5.36
CA ALA A 62 1.60 8.80 4.15
C ALA A 62 0.24 8.78 3.44
N VAL A 63 -0.42 7.63 3.34
CA VAL A 63 -1.75 7.49 2.74
C VAL A 63 -2.80 8.23 3.56
N THR A 64 -2.75 8.13 4.89
CA THR A 64 -3.74 8.76 5.78
C THR A 64 -3.59 10.27 5.83
N ASN A 65 -2.36 10.78 5.91
CA ASN A 65 -2.12 12.21 6.19
C ASN A 65 -1.69 13.02 4.96
N GLY A 66 -1.36 12.35 3.85
CA GLY A 66 -0.62 12.95 2.76
C GLY A 66 0.83 13.26 3.15
N ILE A 67 1.65 13.61 2.15
CA ILE A 67 3.02 14.08 2.35
C ILE A 67 3.50 14.89 1.14
N GLY A 68 3.81 16.17 1.36
CA GLY A 68 4.22 17.07 0.28
C GLY A 68 3.13 17.22 -0.79
N VAL A 69 3.41 16.78 -2.01
CA VAL A 69 2.45 16.79 -3.13
C VAL A 69 1.50 15.58 -3.14
N MET A 70 1.79 14.54 -2.35
CA MET A 70 0.92 13.37 -2.22
C MET A 70 -0.28 13.74 -1.34
N PRO A 71 -1.52 13.67 -1.85
CA PRO A 71 -2.71 14.01 -1.08
C PRO A 71 -2.98 12.97 0.02
N ALA A 72 -3.77 13.36 1.01
CA ALA A 72 -4.41 12.42 1.94
C ALA A 72 -5.55 11.68 1.22
N PHE A 73 -5.73 10.39 1.52
CA PHE A 73 -6.75 9.55 0.92
C PHE A 73 -7.94 9.37 1.87
N GLU A 74 -8.78 10.40 1.98
CA GLU A 74 -9.92 10.45 2.92
C GLU A 74 -11.03 9.45 2.58
N ASP A 75 -11.13 9.03 1.32
CA ASP A 75 -12.16 8.10 0.83
C ASP A 75 -11.80 6.61 1.07
N LEU A 76 -10.57 6.31 1.49
CA LEU A 76 -10.16 4.94 1.78
C LEU A 76 -10.59 4.51 3.19
N THR A 77 -11.10 3.29 3.30
CA THR A 77 -11.40 2.71 4.61
C THR A 77 -10.12 2.33 5.35
N PRO A 78 -10.15 2.22 6.69
CA PRO A 78 -8.98 1.76 7.47
C PRO A 78 -8.45 0.41 7.01
N GLU A 79 -9.34 -0.48 6.56
CA GLU A 79 -8.97 -1.79 6.01
C GLU A 79 -8.21 -1.65 4.67
N GLN A 80 -8.67 -0.76 3.79
CA GLN A 80 -7.99 -0.48 2.52
C GLN A 80 -6.62 0.15 2.72
N VAL A 81 -6.50 1.07 3.67
CA VAL A 81 -5.21 1.69 4.04
C VAL A 81 -4.24 0.64 4.59
N ALA A 82 -4.69 -0.22 5.50
CA ALA A 82 -3.87 -1.31 6.02
C ALA A 82 -3.47 -2.29 4.89
N ALA A 83 -4.39 -2.62 3.99
CA ALA A 83 -4.13 -3.53 2.89
C ALA A 83 -3.09 -3.00 1.91
N VAL A 84 -3.18 -1.73 1.49
CA VAL A 84 -2.18 -1.14 0.57
C VAL A 84 -0.82 -0.98 1.25
N ALA A 85 -0.80 -0.68 2.55
CA ALA A 85 0.41 -0.60 3.33
C ALA A 85 1.13 -1.96 3.43
N ASP A 86 0.41 -3.02 3.80
CA ASP A 86 0.93 -4.38 3.86
C ASP A 86 1.40 -4.84 2.48
N TYR A 87 0.63 -4.55 1.43
CA TYR A 87 0.97 -4.89 0.05
C TYR A 87 2.31 -4.24 -0.37
N VAL A 88 2.43 -2.91 -0.27
CA VAL A 88 3.65 -2.18 -0.67
C VAL A 88 4.86 -2.66 0.12
N ALA A 89 4.75 -2.81 1.45
CA ALA A 89 5.86 -3.29 2.27
C ALA A 89 6.28 -4.72 1.91
N THR A 90 5.31 -5.59 1.60
CA THR A 90 5.58 -6.99 1.22
C THR A 90 6.30 -7.07 -0.13
N VAL A 91 5.77 -6.43 -1.17
CA VAL A 91 6.31 -6.59 -2.53
C VAL A 91 7.63 -5.85 -2.75
N THR A 92 7.92 -4.83 -1.94
CA THR A 92 9.23 -4.13 -1.96
C THR A 92 10.29 -4.81 -1.07
N GLY A 93 9.90 -5.83 -0.30
CA GLY A 93 10.78 -6.58 0.60
C GLY A 93 11.11 -5.86 1.91
N ALA A 94 10.29 -4.89 2.33
CA ALA A 94 10.40 -4.19 3.61
C ALA A 94 9.68 -4.91 4.76
N ALA A 95 8.73 -5.81 4.46
CA ALA A 95 8.10 -6.68 5.45
C ALA A 95 9.14 -7.69 5.99
N LYS A 96 9.56 -7.53 7.25
CA LYS A 96 10.48 -8.43 7.94
C LYS A 96 9.94 -8.83 9.30
#